data_AF-A0A8H7DAZ3-F1
#
_entry.id   AF-A0A8H7DAZ3-F1
#
_cell.length_a   1.000
_cell.length_b   1.000
_cell.length_c   1.000
_cell.angle_alpha   90.00
_cell.angle_beta   90.00
_cell.angle_gamma   90.00
#
_symmetry.space_group_name_H-M   'P 1'
#
loop_
_entity.id
_entity.type
_entity.pdbx_description
1 polymer ?
#
loop_
_entity_poly.entity_id
_entity_poly.type
_entity_poly.pdbx_seq_one_letter_code
_entity_poly.pdbx_strand_id
1 'polypeptide(L)'
;MLNTLTLTAFCVSALCALASARTQLTDGTAGKIIEGPGFTTMGALQWQSSGVLWDGCTDSAAHPINISTCFALQLSADPTKNLQDDSSDSPRQRIEFLTAGAADGTSWSYQWKYYLSSQTGTTNHFFHLMQILTRGGSGGPVITLNAAAGKVAIQDTVRGCPAAGCPSIALNEFTDRTTTHSMTVTYGPSGSVKYTVKDSATSKTLLTYSATGSMGTESTSLKFGTYRLAVAGMTVSLAAVGDFSEKKL
;
A
#
# COMPACT_ATOMS: atom_id res chain seq x y z
N MET A 1 -73.04 -10.58 11.59
CA MET A 1 -71.90 -9.66 11.81
C MET A 1 -70.71 -10.52 12.19
N LEU A 2 -69.78 -10.76 11.27
CA LEU A 2 -68.56 -11.54 11.51
C LEU A 2 -67.39 -10.62 11.18
N ASN A 3 -66.69 -10.15 12.21
CA ASN A 3 -65.49 -9.33 12.06
C ASN A 3 -64.27 -10.25 11.98
N THR A 4 -63.68 -10.35 10.81
CA THR A 4 -62.42 -11.06 10.59
C THR A 4 -61.27 -10.12 10.92
N LEU A 5 -60.53 -10.41 11.99
CA LEU A 5 -59.35 -9.66 12.41
C LEU A 5 -58.11 -10.29 11.78
N THR A 6 -57.52 -9.65 10.78
CA THR A 6 -56.30 -10.12 10.11
C THR A 6 -55.08 -9.60 10.88
N LEU A 7 -54.35 -10.50 11.54
CA LEU A 7 -53.11 -10.18 12.24
C LEU A 7 -51.93 -10.29 11.28
N THR A 8 -51.34 -9.16 10.87
CA THR A 8 -50.14 -9.13 10.01
C THR A 8 -48.90 -9.11 10.91
N ALA A 9 -48.19 -10.23 10.99
CA ALA A 9 -46.91 -10.31 11.71
C ALA A 9 -45.78 -9.74 10.83
N PHE A 10 -45.24 -8.59 11.22
CA PHE A 10 -43.99 -8.06 10.65
C PHE A 10 -42.80 -8.81 11.25
N CYS A 11 -42.20 -9.70 10.46
CA CYS A 11 -40.95 -10.34 10.81
C CYS A 11 -39.81 -9.38 10.46
N VAL A 12 -39.28 -8.66 11.45
CA VAL A 12 -38.08 -7.82 11.29
C VAL A 12 -36.87 -8.75 11.33
N SER A 13 -36.40 -9.18 10.16
CA SER A 13 -35.16 -9.92 10.00
C SER A 13 -33.98 -8.99 10.31
N ALA A 14 -33.49 -9.00 11.55
CA ALA A 14 -32.23 -8.36 11.90
C ALA A 14 -31.08 -9.10 11.22
N LEU A 15 -30.68 -8.63 10.03
CA LEU A 15 -29.43 -9.02 9.38
C LEU A 15 -28.28 -8.42 10.20
N CYS A 16 -27.83 -9.16 11.21
CA CYS A 16 -26.57 -8.88 11.88
C CYS A 16 -25.46 -9.17 10.88
N ALA A 17 -24.90 -8.13 10.25
CA ALA A 17 -23.74 -8.27 9.40
C ALA A 17 -22.59 -8.84 10.26
N LEU A 18 -22.21 -10.09 9.98
CA LEU A 18 -21.01 -10.69 10.57
C LEU A 18 -19.82 -9.86 10.09
N ALA A 19 -19.30 -8.99 10.94
CA ALA A 19 -18.01 -8.36 10.70
C ALA A 19 -16.96 -9.48 10.63
N SER A 20 -16.27 -9.63 9.50
CA SER A 20 -15.16 -10.58 9.38
C SER A 20 -14.17 -10.32 10.52
N ALA A 21 -13.88 -11.37 11.31
CA ALA A 21 -12.95 -11.26 12.41
C ALA A 21 -11.57 -10.89 11.87
N ARG A 22 -11.01 -9.78 12.36
CA ARG A 22 -9.63 -9.36 12.05
C ARG A 22 -8.67 -10.09 12.96
N THR A 23 -7.56 -10.58 12.41
CA THR A 23 -6.47 -11.17 13.18
C THR A 23 -5.32 -10.18 13.25
N GLN A 24 -4.91 -9.79 14.46
CA GLN A 24 -3.75 -8.92 14.63
C GLN A 24 -2.46 -9.72 14.44
N LEU A 25 -1.61 -9.27 13.52
CA LEU A 25 -0.33 -9.90 13.20
C LEU A 25 0.83 -9.22 13.92
N THR A 26 0.76 -7.89 14.06
CA THR A 26 1.69 -7.09 14.87
C THR A 26 0.93 -5.98 15.59
N ASP A 27 1.39 -5.61 16.78
CA ASP A 27 0.80 -4.59 17.65
C ASP A 27 1.56 -3.26 17.65
N GLY A 28 2.69 -3.19 16.94
CA GLY A 28 3.54 -2.01 16.84
C GLY A 28 4.33 -1.67 18.11
N THR A 29 4.42 -2.58 19.09
CA THR A 29 5.10 -2.33 20.38
C THR A 29 6.55 -2.78 20.41
N ALA A 30 7.01 -3.55 19.42
CA ALA A 30 8.31 -4.21 19.44
C ALA A 30 9.54 -3.27 19.40
N GLY A 31 9.35 -1.99 19.05
CA GLY A 31 10.45 -1.04 18.88
C GLY A 31 11.44 -1.39 17.75
N LYS A 32 11.07 -2.35 16.90
CA LYS A 32 11.85 -2.85 15.75
C LYS A 32 10.92 -3.42 14.69
N ILE A 33 11.47 -3.70 13.51
CA ILE A 33 10.77 -4.44 12.45
C ILE A 33 10.52 -5.89 12.89
N ILE A 34 9.28 -6.35 12.73
CA ILE A 34 8.90 -7.76 12.70
C ILE A 34 8.69 -8.16 11.25
N GLU A 35 9.16 -9.34 10.86
CA GLU A 35 8.99 -9.91 9.53
C GLU A 35 8.14 -11.19 9.59
N GLY A 36 7.43 -11.49 8.51
CA GLY A 36 6.71 -12.75 8.38
C GLY A 36 6.50 -13.19 6.94
N PRO A 37 6.19 -14.48 6.72
CA PRO A 37 5.83 -14.98 5.41
C PRO A 37 4.52 -14.34 4.95
N GLY A 38 4.39 -14.15 3.65
CA GLY A 38 3.15 -13.80 2.99
C GLY A 38 2.15 -14.91 3.20
N PHE A 39 0.95 -14.52 3.59
CA PHE A 39 -0.13 -15.45 3.85
C PHE A 39 -0.52 -16.16 2.55
N THR A 40 -1.06 -17.38 2.67
CA THR A 40 -1.46 -18.23 1.54
C THR A 40 -2.40 -17.55 0.54
N THR A 41 -3.04 -16.45 0.97
CA THR A 41 -3.96 -15.61 0.20
C THR A 41 -3.32 -14.48 -0.61
N MET A 42 -2.04 -14.16 -0.38
CA MET A 42 -1.26 -13.13 -1.10
C MET A 42 0.01 -13.69 -1.80
N GLY A 43 0.13 -15.01 -1.93
CA GLY A 43 1.26 -15.65 -2.61
C GLY A 43 2.57 -15.57 -1.83
N ALA A 44 3.70 -15.56 -2.56
CA ALA A 44 5.06 -15.61 -2.00
C ALA A 44 5.59 -14.26 -1.48
N LEU A 45 4.70 -13.31 -1.16
CA LEU A 45 5.10 -12.05 -0.55
C LEU A 45 5.79 -12.30 0.80
N GLN A 46 6.61 -11.37 1.23
CA GLN A 46 7.00 -11.22 2.63
C GLN A 46 6.41 -9.91 3.14
N TRP A 47 6.31 -9.75 4.46
CA TRP A 47 5.96 -8.47 5.04
C TRP A 47 6.93 -8.09 6.15
N GLN A 48 7.04 -6.79 6.38
CA GLN A 48 7.79 -6.18 7.47
C GLN A 48 6.92 -5.10 8.11
N SER A 49 6.85 -5.06 9.44
CA SER A 49 6.02 -4.12 10.20
C SER A 49 6.75 -3.61 11.43
N SER A 50 6.74 -2.29 11.62
CA SER A 50 7.05 -1.63 12.89
C SER A 50 5.79 -1.07 13.56
N GLY A 51 4.63 -1.12 12.89
CA GLY A 51 3.35 -0.64 13.38
C GLY A 51 2.34 -1.74 13.64
N VAL A 52 1.06 -1.38 13.54
CA VAL A 52 -0.03 -2.33 13.76
C VAL A 52 -0.50 -2.88 12.41
N LEU A 53 -0.38 -4.20 12.26
CA LEU A 53 -0.77 -4.92 11.05
C LEU A 53 -1.84 -5.94 11.41
N TRP A 54 -2.93 -5.97 10.64
CA TRP A 54 -3.98 -6.98 10.77
C TRP A 54 -4.21 -7.69 9.45
N ASP A 55 -4.51 -8.98 9.54
CA ASP A 55 -5.20 -9.75 8.50
C ASP A 55 -6.71 -9.51 8.64
N GLY A 56 -7.33 -9.05 7.56
CA GLY A 56 -8.71 -8.54 7.51
C GLY A 56 -8.80 -7.02 7.66
N CYS A 57 -9.82 -6.47 7.00
CA CYS A 57 -10.16 -5.05 7.02
C CYS A 57 -11.57 -4.83 7.56
N THR A 58 -11.82 -3.62 8.08
CA THR A 58 -13.15 -3.20 8.49
C THR A 58 -13.66 -2.21 7.46
N ASP A 59 -14.69 -2.60 6.72
CA ASP A 59 -15.32 -1.71 5.75
C ASP A 59 -16.10 -0.58 6.43
N SER A 60 -16.11 0.58 5.78
CA SER A 60 -17.01 1.68 6.08
C SER A 60 -18.00 1.83 4.94
N ALA A 61 -19.28 2.05 5.25
CA ALA A 61 -20.28 2.36 4.24
C ALA A 61 -19.97 3.66 3.47
N ALA A 62 -19.31 4.62 4.11
CA ALA A 62 -18.92 5.88 3.48
C ALA A 62 -17.68 5.73 2.58
N HIS A 63 -16.76 4.83 2.96
CA HIS A 63 -15.49 4.60 2.28
C HIS A 63 -15.21 3.09 2.22
N PRO A 64 -15.87 2.36 1.30
CA PRO A 64 -15.73 0.91 1.23
C PRO A 64 -14.33 0.52 0.80
N ILE A 65 -13.72 -0.42 1.54
CA ILE A 65 -12.39 -0.96 1.24
C ILE A 65 -12.62 -2.21 0.38
N ASN A 66 -12.73 -2.01 -0.93
CA ASN A 66 -13.06 -3.05 -1.90
C ASN A 66 -11.87 -3.99 -2.19
N ILE A 67 -11.33 -4.63 -1.16
CA ILE A 67 -10.18 -5.54 -1.17
C ILE A 67 -10.62 -6.86 -0.54
N SER A 68 -10.59 -7.96 -1.30
CA SER A 68 -11.11 -9.26 -0.85
C SER A 68 -10.18 -9.94 0.14
N THR A 69 -8.89 -10.06 -0.19
CA THR A 69 -7.85 -10.53 0.74
C THR A 69 -7.09 -9.32 1.26
N CYS A 70 -7.57 -8.78 2.38
CA CYS A 70 -7.23 -7.45 2.85
C CYS A 70 -6.36 -7.46 4.10
N PHE A 71 -5.35 -6.61 4.10
CA PHE A 71 -4.52 -6.31 5.27
C PHE A 71 -4.69 -4.85 5.63
N ALA A 72 -4.99 -4.57 6.90
CA ALA A 72 -5.10 -3.22 7.41
C ALA A 72 -3.77 -2.81 8.07
N LEU A 73 -3.31 -1.59 7.76
CA LEU A 73 -2.03 -1.03 8.17
C LEU A 73 -2.29 0.21 9.00
N GLN A 74 -1.68 0.30 10.18
CA GLN A 74 -1.70 1.51 11.00
C GLN A 74 -0.31 1.88 11.51
N LEU A 75 0.10 3.13 11.24
CA LEU A 75 1.28 3.75 11.83
C LEU A 75 0.87 4.95 12.70
N SER A 76 1.53 5.10 13.85
CA SER A 76 1.26 6.14 14.85
C SER A 76 1.49 7.56 14.32
N ALA A 77 0.69 8.51 14.80
CA ALA A 77 0.93 9.95 14.66
C ALA A 77 2.08 10.45 15.56
N ASP A 78 2.42 9.71 16.60
CA ASP A 78 3.55 10.02 17.49
C ASP A 78 4.86 9.58 16.79
N PRO A 79 5.78 10.52 16.48
CA PRO A 79 7.03 10.21 15.78
C PRO A 79 8.00 9.37 16.61
N THR A 80 7.72 9.13 17.90
CA THR A 80 8.52 8.27 18.78
C THR A 80 8.00 6.82 18.86
N LYS A 81 6.88 6.53 18.19
CA LYS A 81 6.22 5.22 18.21
C LYS A 81 6.30 4.54 16.84
N ASN A 82 6.13 3.21 16.86
CA ASN A 82 6.20 2.35 15.68
C ASN A 82 7.49 2.53 14.86
N LEU A 83 8.60 2.81 15.54
CA LEU A 83 9.88 2.99 14.89
C LEU A 83 10.43 1.64 14.41
N GLN A 84 10.97 1.65 13.21
CA GLN A 84 11.68 0.50 12.64
C GLN A 84 12.99 0.21 13.39
N ASP A 85 13.59 1.28 13.93
CA ASP A 85 14.82 1.34 14.70
C ASP A 85 14.69 2.45 15.75
N ASP A 86 15.07 2.17 16.99
CA ASP A 86 14.98 3.09 18.13
C ASP A 86 16.15 4.09 18.21
N SER A 87 17.14 3.94 17.34
CA SER A 87 18.47 4.56 17.46
C SER A 87 18.95 5.32 16.21
N SER A 88 18.08 5.56 15.22
CA SER A 88 18.51 6.23 13.99
C SER A 88 18.36 7.76 14.04
N ASP A 89 19.34 8.46 13.45
CA ASP A 89 19.26 9.90 13.13
C ASP A 89 18.15 10.21 12.09
N SER A 90 17.49 9.18 11.57
CA SER A 90 16.44 9.24 10.56
C SER A 90 15.30 8.29 10.96
N PRO A 91 14.55 8.61 12.03
CA PRO A 91 13.55 7.72 12.59
C PRO A 91 12.45 7.45 11.56
N ARG A 92 12.06 6.18 11.44
CA ARG A 92 11.22 5.71 10.34
C ARG A 92 10.15 4.76 10.84
N GLN A 93 8.98 4.83 10.21
CA GLN A 93 7.87 3.91 10.44
C GLN A 93 7.58 3.16 9.15
N ARG A 94 7.36 1.83 9.22
CA ARG A 94 6.99 1.05 8.05
C ARG A 94 6.02 -0.08 8.34
N ILE A 95 5.15 -0.32 7.37
CA ILE A 95 4.47 -1.59 7.17
C ILE A 95 4.47 -1.82 5.66
N GLU A 96 5.24 -2.78 5.17
CA GLU A 96 5.37 -3.02 3.73
C GLU A 96 5.36 -4.51 3.43
N PHE A 97 4.77 -4.84 2.29
CA PHE A 97 4.85 -6.13 1.64
C PHE A 97 5.92 -6.04 0.55
N LEU A 98 6.66 -7.13 0.33
CA LEU A 98 7.72 -7.20 -0.66
C LEU A 98 7.71 -8.53 -1.40
N THR A 99 7.97 -8.49 -2.71
CA THR A 99 8.20 -9.68 -3.52
C THR A 99 9.57 -10.28 -3.21
N ALA A 100 9.76 -11.53 -3.59
CA ALA A 100 11.10 -12.08 -3.72
C ALA A 100 11.97 -11.19 -4.62
N GLY A 101 13.28 -11.19 -4.35
CA GLY A 101 14.24 -10.53 -5.20
C GLY A 101 14.31 -11.19 -6.57
N ALA A 102 14.05 -10.41 -7.61
CA ALA A 102 14.15 -10.84 -8.98
C ALA A 102 15.57 -10.67 -9.53
N ALA A 103 15.97 -11.60 -10.39
CA ALA A 103 17.22 -11.52 -11.13
C ALA A 103 17.11 -10.56 -12.32
N ASP A 104 18.24 -9.99 -12.71
CA ASP A 104 18.36 -9.11 -13.88
C ASP A 104 17.90 -9.82 -15.16
N GLY A 105 17.26 -9.07 -16.07
CA GLY A 105 16.70 -9.57 -17.31
C GLY A 105 15.35 -10.29 -17.18
N THR A 106 14.88 -10.56 -15.96
CA THR A 106 13.56 -11.17 -15.76
C THR A 106 12.44 -10.14 -15.87
N SER A 107 11.33 -10.55 -16.47
CA SER A 107 10.13 -9.73 -16.61
C SER A 107 8.99 -10.28 -15.75
N TRP A 108 8.26 -9.37 -15.12
CA TRP A 108 7.17 -9.69 -14.21
C TRP A 108 5.99 -8.75 -14.42
N SER A 109 4.81 -9.30 -14.19
CA SER A 109 3.57 -8.56 -14.06
C SER A 109 3.06 -8.69 -12.63
N TYR A 110 2.73 -7.55 -12.01
CA TYR A 110 2.18 -7.45 -10.67
C TYR A 110 0.86 -6.71 -10.69
N GLN A 111 -0.07 -7.13 -9.85
CA GLN A 111 -1.30 -6.40 -9.56
C GLN A 111 -1.59 -6.48 -8.06
N TRP A 112 -2.07 -5.38 -7.49
CA TRP A 112 -2.56 -5.32 -6.12
C TRP A 112 -3.60 -4.22 -5.98
N LYS A 113 -4.36 -4.25 -4.89
CA LYS A 113 -5.21 -3.14 -4.47
C LYS A 113 -4.62 -2.41 -3.28
N TYR A 114 -4.93 -1.13 -3.20
CA TYR A 114 -4.47 -0.23 -2.16
C TYR A 114 -5.61 0.69 -1.75
N TYR A 115 -5.69 1.04 -0.47
CA TYR A 115 -6.56 2.09 0.06
C TYR A 115 -5.74 2.95 1.01
N LEU A 116 -5.89 4.26 0.91
CA LEU A 116 -5.31 5.23 1.86
C LEU A 116 -6.45 6.07 2.46
N SER A 117 -6.57 6.12 3.77
CA SER A 117 -7.57 6.98 4.41
C SER A 117 -7.19 8.45 4.29
N SER A 118 -8.16 9.35 4.14
CA SER A 118 -7.95 10.81 4.22
C SER A 118 -7.50 11.29 5.60
N GLN A 119 -7.64 10.47 6.64
CA GLN A 119 -7.00 10.72 7.95
C GLN A 119 -5.47 10.66 7.89
N THR A 120 -4.93 10.09 6.81
CA THR A 120 -3.50 10.09 6.51
C THR A 120 -3.08 11.39 5.85
N GLY A 121 -2.59 12.31 6.67
CA GLY A 121 -1.86 13.49 6.25
C GLY A 121 -0.46 13.16 5.73
N THR A 122 0.13 14.15 5.06
CA THR A 122 1.47 14.07 4.48
C THR A 122 2.30 15.25 4.94
N THR A 123 3.63 15.08 4.94
CA THR A 123 4.59 16.15 5.26
C THR A 123 5.47 16.42 4.05
N ASN A 124 6.49 17.28 4.19
CA ASN A 124 7.48 17.51 3.13
C ASN A 124 8.59 16.44 3.09
N HIS A 125 8.50 15.41 3.93
CA HIS A 125 9.44 14.29 3.96
C HIS A 125 8.92 13.11 3.15
N PHE A 126 9.79 12.12 2.91
CA PHE A 126 9.41 10.95 2.14
C PHE A 126 8.30 10.14 2.85
N PHE A 127 7.42 9.57 2.03
CA PHE A 127 6.39 8.63 2.46
C PHE A 127 6.04 7.74 1.26
N HIS A 128 6.73 6.61 1.17
CA HIS A 128 6.57 5.63 0.11
C HIS A 128 5.29 4.82 0.32
N LEU A 129 4.45 4.77 -0.72
CA LEU A 129 3.31 3.87 -0.85
C LEU A 129 3.68 2.61 -1.67
N MET A 130 4.65 2.76 -2.59
CA MET A 130 5.22 1.71 -3.42
C MET A 130 6.68 2.06 -3.73
N GLN A 131 7.53 1.05 -3.87
CA GLN A 131 8.88 1.20 -4.40
C GLN A 131 9.32 -0.02 -5.21
N ILE A 132 10.06 0.22 -6.29
CA ILE A 132 11.00 -0.77 -6.84
C ILE A 132 12.31 -0.54 -6.08
N LEU A 133 12.73 -1.51 -5.28
CA LEU A 133 13.93 -1.44 -4.45
C LEU A 133 15.02 -2.35 -5.01
N THR A 134 16.19 -1.79 -5.28
CA THR A 134 17.41 -2.54 -5.63
C THR A 134 18.23 -2.83 -4.39
N ARG A 135 18.88 -3.99 -4.37
CA ARG A 135 19.86 -4.37 -3.32
C ARG A 135 21.30 -4.30 -3.82
N GLY A 136 21.51 -4.22 -5.14
CA GLY A 136 22.83 -4.01 -5.72
C GLY A 136 23.35 -2.58 -5.65
N GLY A 137 24.67 -2.43 -5.81
CA GLY A 137 25.38 -1.17 -5.70
C GLY A 137 25.27 -0.56 -4.30
N SER A 138 24.87 0.71 -4.20
CA SER A 138 24.54 1.36 -2.93
C SER A 138 23.18 0.96 -2.36
N GLY A 139 22.42 0.13 -3.09
CA GLY A 139 21.02 -0.15 -2.80
C GLY A 139 20.11 1.08 -2.92
N GLY A 140 18.83 0.87 -2.61
CA GLY A 140 17.84 1.94 -2.47
C GLY A 140 16.69 1.89 -3.47
N PRO A 141 15.77 2.85 -3.40
CA PRO A 141 14.64 2.90 -4.32
C PRO A 141 15.12 3.32 -5.70
N VAL A 142 14.65 2.64 -6.74
CA VAL A 142 14.81 3.01 -8.15
C VAL A 142 13.66 3.91 -8.59
N ILE A 143 12.44 3.50 -8.26
CA ILE A 143 11.21 4.26 -8.49
C ILE A 143 10.36 4.13 -7.24
N THR A 144 9.68 5.20 -6.84
CA THR A 144 8.69 5.17 -5.77
C THR A 144 7.39 5.84 -6.19
N LEU A 145 6.30 5.47 -5.51
CA LEU A 145 5.10 6.28 -5.39
C LEU A 145 5.11 6.91 -4.00
N ASN A 146 5.13 8.24 -3.91
CA ASN A 146 5.20 9.00 -2.67
C ASN A 146 3.90 9.73 -2.36
N ALA A 147 3.48 9.75 -1.09
CA ALA A 147 2.47 10.67 -0.56
C ALA A 147 3.15 11.79 0.25
N ALA A 148 3.50 12.89 -0.40
CA ALA A 148 4.24 13.99 0.23
C ALA A 148 3.70 15.35 -0.22
N ALA A 149 3.73 16.34 0.67
CA ALA A 149 3.30 17.71 0.38
C ALA A 149 1.91 17.81 -0.29
N GLY A 150 0.94 17.04 0.21
CA GLY A 150 -0.44 17.08 -0.27
C GLY A 150 -0.67 16.43 -1.64
N LYS A 151 0.30 15.69 -2.17
CA LYS A 151 0.19 14.98 -3.46
C LYS A 151 0.64 13.53 -3.38
N VAL A 152 0.11 12.72 -4.29
CA VAL A 152 0.63 11.39 -4.60
C VAL A 152 1.39 11.49 -5.92
N ALA A 153 2.69 11.19 -5.90
CA ALA A 153 3.58 11.44 -7.03
C ALA A 153 4.58 10.30 -7.26
N ILE A 154 4.91 10.04 -8.51
CA ILE A 154 6.06 9.20 -8.85
C ILE A 154 7.34 9.96 -8.53
N GLN A 155 8.35 9.25 -8.05
CA GLN A 155 9.72 9.71 -8.02
C GLN A 155 10.59 8.65 -8.68
N ASP A 156 11.39 9.07 -9.67
CA ASP A 156 12.38 8.23 -10.33
C ASP A 156 13.76 8.72 -9.91
N THR A 157 14.44 7.93 -9.08
CA THR A 157 15.73 8.32 -8.49
C THR A 157 16.89 8.09 -9.45
N VAL A 158 16.70 7.25 -10.48
CA VAL A 158 17.73 6.87 -11.43
C VAL A 158 17.77 7.84 -12.60
N ARG A 159 16.62 8.17 -13.18
CA ARG A 159 16.55 9.09 -14.33
C ARG A 159 16.18 10.52 -13.94
N GLY A 160 15.75 10.73 -12.70
CA GLY A 160 15.15 11.99 -12.28
C GLY A 160 13.76 12.19 -12.89
N CYS A 161 13.11 13.27 -12.47
CA CYS A 161 11.86 13.72 -13.06
C CYS A 161 12.13 14.83 -14.11
N PRO A 162 11.31 14.93 -15.16
CA PRO A 162 11.35 16.10 -16.05
C PRO A 162 11.14 17.41 -15.28
N ALA A 163 11.47 18.55 -15.89
CA ALA A 163 11.26 19.87 -15.29
C ALA A 163 9.80 20.13 -14.86
N ALA A 164 8.84 19.55 -15.59
CA ALA A 164 7.42 19.59 -15.25
C ALA A 164 7.04 18.69 -14.05
N GLY A 165 7.99 17.97 -13.48
CA GLY A 165 7.78 16.94 -12.46
C GLY A 165 7.43 15.58 -13.06
N CYS A 166 7.55 14.55 -12.23
CA CYS A 166 6.99 13.24 -12.53
C CYS A 166 5.46 13.27 -12.40
N PRO A 167 4.73 12.32 -13.00
CA PRO A 167 3.29 12.21 -12.86
C PRO A 167 2.85 12.27 -11.39
N SER A 168 1.84 13.10 -11.11
CA SER A 168 1.29 13.29 -9.77
C SER A 168 -0.17 13.69 -9.81
N ILE A 169 -0.87 13.48 -8.69
CA ILE A 169 -2.25 13.89 -8.43
C ILE A 169 -2.36 14.47 -7.02
N ALA A 170 -3.40 15.27 -6.75
CA ALA A 170 -3.66 15.74 -5.40
C ALA A 170 -3.98 14.56 -4.47
N LEU A 171 -3.58 14.65 -3.19
CA LEU A 171 -3.78 13.56 -2.22
C LEU A 171 -5.25 13.18 -2.07
N ASN A 172 -6.16 14.17 -2.08
CA ASN A 172 -7.61 13.96 -1.97
C ASN A 172 -8.23 13.23 -3.19
N GLU A 173 -7.55 13.23 -4.34
CA GLU A 173 -7.94 12.42 -5.50
C GLU A 173 -7.54 10.94 -5.35
N PHE A 174 -6.63 10.63 -4.42
CA PHE A 174 -6.15 9.28 -4.14
C PHE A 174 -6.76 8.66 -2.88
N THR A 175 -7.03 9.46 -1.84
CA THR A 175 -7.56 8.94 -0.56
C THR A 175 -9.03 8.57 -0.62
N ASP A 176 -9.44 7.77 0.37
CA ASP A 176 -10.83 7.33 0.62
C ASP A 176 -11.49 6.58 -0.54
N ARG A 177 -10.66 5.90 -1.31
CA ARG A 177 -11.06 4.99 -2.39
C ARG A 177 -10.05 3.86 -2.49
N THR A 178 -10.53 2.70 -2.91
CA THR A 178 -9.63 1.60 -3.27
C THR A 178 -9.11 1.83 -4.68
N THR A 179 -7.79 1.79 -4.85
CA THR A 179 -7.10 1.85 -6.14
C THR A 179 -6.59 0.49 -6.55
N THR A 180 -6.67 0.19 -7.84
CA THR A 180 -6.02 -0.96 -8.46
C THR A 180 -4.70 -0.52 -9.08
N HIS A 181 -3.63 -1.18 -8.67
CA HIS A 181 -2.29 -0.95 -9.14
C HIS A 181 -1.91 -2.07 -10.10
N SER A 182 -1.28 -1.73 -11.21
CA SER A 182 -0.78 -2.72 -12.17
C SER A 182 0.59 -2.31 -12.67
N MET A 183 1.54 -3.23 -12.60
CA MET A 183 2.93 -3.00 -12.98
C MET A 183 3.40 -4.14 -13.89
N THR A 184 4.00 -3.78 -15.01
CA THR A 184 4.87 -4.69 -15.76
C THR A 184 6.29 -4.13 -15.68
N VAL A 185 7.25 -4.96 -15.28
CA VAL A 185 8.64 -4.54 -15.09
C VAL A 185 9.59 -5.59 -15.66
N THR A 186 10.63 -5.15 -16.34
CA THR A 186 11.83 -5.94 -16.65
C THR A 186 12.95 -5.42 -15.77
N TYR A 187 13.49 -6.27 -14.91
CA TYR A 187 14.56 -5.90 -13.99
C TYR A 187 15.94 -5.91 -14.65
N GLY A 188 16.91 -5.23 -14.03
CA GLY A 188 18.28 -5.16 -14.51
C GLY A 188 18.68 -3.80 -15.10
N PRO A 189 19.95 -3.67 -15.54
CA PRO A 189 20.53 -2.39 -15.97
C PRO A 189 19.91 -1.83 -17.26
N SER A 190 19.33 -2.70 -18.10
CA SER A 190 18.62 -2.35 -19.34
C SER A 190 17.14 -2.73 -19.25
N GLY A 191 16.53 -2.44 -18.11
CA GLY A 191 15.15 -2.78 -17.80
C GLY A 191 14.10 -1.85 -18.38
N SER A 192 12.85 -2.10 -17.98
CA SER A 192 11.71 -1.25 -18.32
C SER A 192 10.62 -1.35 -17.24
N VAL A 193 9.76 -0.35 -17.16
CA VAL A 193 8.57 -0.38 -16.31
C VAL A 193 7.39 0.26 -17.03
N LYS A 194 6.21 -0.31 -16.83
CA LYS A 194 4.91 0.30 -17.10
C LYS A 194 4.07 0.15 -15.85
N TYR A 195 3.67 1.26 -15.25
CA TYR A 195 2.93 1.30 -14.01
C TYR A 195 1.68 2.15 -14.15
N THR A 196 0.56 1.65 -13.66
CA THR A 196 -0.74 2.33 -13.70
C THR A 196 -1.46 2.20 -12.37
N VAL A 197 -2.11 3.28 -11.96
CA VAL A 197 -3.03 3.34 -10.82
C VAL A 197 -4.40 3.73 -11.36
N LYS A 198 -5.41 2.93 -11.04
CA LYS A 198 -6.81 3.19 -11.37
C LYS A 198 -7.65 3.23 -10.11
N ASP A 199 -8.70 4.04 -10.12
CA ASP A 199 -9.81 3.90 -9.18
C ASP A 199 -10.49 2.53 -9.43
N SER A 200 -10.62 1.70 -8.40
CA SER A 200 -11.12 0.33 -8.55
C SER A 200 -12.64 0.26 -8.82
N ALA A 201 -13.40 1.27 -8.40
CA ALA A 201 -14.85 1.29 -8.58
C ALA A 201 -15.23 1.78 -9.98
N THR A 202 -14.51 2.78 -10.50
CA THR A 202 -14.83 3.44 -11.77
C THR A 202 -13.92 3.04 -12.93
N SER A 203 -12.81 2.34 -12.65
CA SER A 203 -11.74 2.07 -13.61
C SER A 203 -11.05 3.32 -14.19
N LYS A 204 -11.33 4.52 -13.64
CA LYS A 204 -10.67 5.77 -14.05
C LYS A 204 -9.18 5.68 -13.76
N THR A 205 -8.36 5.94 -14.77
CA THR A 205 -6.91 6.09 -14.59
C THR A 205 -6.63 7.35 -13.78
N LEU A 206 -5.92 7.18 -12.66
CA LEU A 206 -5.49 8.27 -11.79
C LEU A 206 -4.04 8.65 -12.09
N LEU A 207 -3.18 7.67 -12.31
CA LEU A 207 -1.76 7.88 -12.55
C LEU A 207 -1.22 6.83 -13.51
N THR A 208 -0.36 7.24 -14.44
CA THR A 208 0.42 6.35 -15.30
C THR A 208 1.86 6.78 -15.33
N TYR A 209 2.76 5.81 -15.41
CA TYR A 209 4.17 6.06 -15.55
C TYR A 209 4.83 4.94 -16.35
N SER A 210 5.80 5.28 -17.20
CA SER A 210 6.57 4.31 -17.95
C SER A 210 7.97 4.84 -18.18
N ALA A 211 8.96 3.95 -18.13
CA ALA A 211 10.35 4.29 -18.35
C ALA A 211 11.16 3.07 -18.81
N THR A 212 12.29 3.33 -19.43
CA THR A 212 13.30 2.34 -19.83
C THR A 212 14.65 2.70 -19.20
N GLY A 213 15.56 1.74 -19.13
CA GLY A 213 16.87 1.89 -18.48
C GLY A 213 16.92 1.12 -17.18
N SER A 214 17.88 1.43 -16.31
CA SER A 214 18.12 0.64 -15.09
C SER A 214 16.88 0.57 -14.20
N MET A 215 16.43 -0.66 -13.95
CA MET A 215 15.39 -1.02 -12.98
C MET A 215 16.00 -1.71 -11.76
N GLY A 216 17.22 -1.31 -11.37
CA GLY A 216 17.97 -1.96 -10.31
C GLY A 216 18.84 -3.11 -10.80
N THR A 217 19.70 -3.60 -9.91
CA THR A 217 20.61 -4.74 -10.13
C THR A 217 20.67 -5.57 -8.86
N GLU A 218 21.05 -6.84 -8.96
CA GLU A 218 21.29 -7.74 -7.81
C GLU A 218 20.09 -7.79 -6.84
N SER A 219 19.11 -8.65 -7.13
CA SER A 219 17.95 -8.87 -6.25
C SER A 219 17.08 -7.62 -6.10
N THR A 220 16.39 -7.25 -7.18
CA THR A 220 15.42 -6.14 -7.16
C THR A 220 14.02 -6.66 -6.82
N SER A 221 13.28 -5.97 -5.95
CA SER A 221 11.91 -6.35 -5.59
C SER A 221 10.93 -5.20 -5.73
N LEU A 222 9.67 -5.53 -6.01
CA LEU A 222 8.56 -4.63 -5.72
C LEU A 222 8.29 -4.63 -4.21
N LYS A 223 8.03 -3.45 -3.65
CA LYS A 223 7.48 -3.30 -2.30
C LYS A 223 6.30 -2.32 -2.32
N PHE A 224 5.31 -2.54 -1.46
CA PHE A 224 4.16 -1.65 -1.32
C PHE A 224 3.60 -1.71 0.09
N GLY A 225 2.96 -0.63 0.53
CA GLY A 225 2.48 -0.47 1.91
C GLY A 225 2.60 0.99 2.33
N THR A 226 3.07 1.25 3.55
CA THR A 226 3.32 2.58 4.07
C THR A 226 4.72 2.62 4.68
N TYR A 227 5.62 3.43 4.15
CA TYR A 227 6.96 3.64 4.71
C TYR A 227 7.33 5.12 4.69
N ARG A 228 7.51 5.72 5.86
CA ARG A 228 7.69 7.17 6.00
C ARG A 228 8.75 7.54 7.03
N LEU A 229 9.29 8.74 6.88
CA LEU A 229 10.03 9.39 7.94
C LEU A 229 9.08 9.75 9.09
N ALA A 230 9.48 9.48 10.32
CA ALA A 230 8.77 9.88 11.52
C ALA A 230 9.21 11.30 11.90
N VAL A 231 8.28 12.25 11.88
CA VAL A 231 8.56 13.68 12.11
C VAL A 231 7.45 14.35 12.90
N ALA A 232 7.77 15.44 13.59
CA ALA A 232 6.77 16.25 14.26
C ALA A 232 5.68 16.74 13.28
N GLY A 233 4.42 16.76 13.74
CA GLY A 233 3.28 17.21 12.93
C GLY A 233 2.75 16.17 11.94
N MET A 234 3.27 14.95 11.94
CA MET A 234 2.68 13.84 11.18
C MET A 234 1.33 13.41 11.78
N THR A 235 0.46 12.82 10.96
CA THR A 235 -0.79 12.21 11.41
C THR A 235 -0.65 10.70 11.48
N VAL A 236 -1.70 10.03 11.97
CA VAL A 236 -1.84 8.58 11.81
C VAL A 236 -1.78 8.23 10.32
N SER A 237 -1.14 7.11 9.97
CA SER A 237 -1.28 6.50 8.65
C SER A 237 -2.25 5.35 8.77
N LEU A 238 -3.35 5.40 8.03
CA LEU A 238 -4.33 4.33 7.92
C LEU A 238 -4.43 3.91 6.46
N ALA A 239 -4.05 2.67 6.18
CA ALA A 239 -4.08 2.12 4.83
C ALA A 239 -4.61 0.69 4.85
N ALA A 240 -4.97 0.19 3.68
CA ALA A 240 -5.20 -1.22 3.45
C ALA A 240 -4.57 -1.66 2.12
N VAL A 241 -4.07 -2.88 2.07
CA VAL A 241 -3.52 -3.48 0.84
C VAL A 241 -4.01 -4.90 0.70
N GLY A 242 -3.99 -5.43 -0.52
CA GLY A 242 -4.44 -6.79 -0.75
C GLY A 242 -4.66 -7.14 -2.20
N ASP A 243 -5.38 -8.25 -2.44
CA ASP A 243 -5.67 -8.78 -3.77
C ASP A 243 -4.42 -8.86 -4.66
N PHE A 244 -3.29 -9.25 -4.07
CA PHE A 244 -2.02 -9.31 -4.78
C PHE A 244 -1.96 -10.51 -5.71
N SER A 245 -1.42 -10.29 -6.90
CA SER A 245 -1.05 -11.36 -7.84
C SER A 245 0.24 -11.00 -8.57
N GLU A 246 1.00 -12.04 -8.91
CA GLU A 246 2.22 -11.92 -9.71
C GLU A 246 2.28 -12.99 -10.80
N LYS A 247 2.94 -12.66 -11.89
CA LYS A 247 3.19 -13.56 -13.01
C LYS A 247 4.53 -13.23 -13.65
N LYS A 248 5.43 -14.22 -13.74
CA LYS A 248 6.63 -14.12 -14.58
C LYS A 248 6.23 -14.14 -16.05
N LEU A 249 6.80 -13.24 -16.85
CA LEU A 249 6.51 -13.07 -18.27
C LEU A 249 7.54 -13.78 -19.15
#